data_AF-A0A1V4AHY9-F1
#
_entry.id   AF-A0A1V4AHY9-F1
#
_cell.length_a   1.000
_cell.length_b   1.000
_cell.length_c   1.000
_cell.angle_alpha   90.00
_cell.angle_beta   90.00
_cell.angle_gamma   90.00
#
_symmetry.space_group_name_H-M   'P 1'
#
loop_
_entity.id
_entity.type
_entity.pdbx_description
1 polymer ?
#
loop_
_entity_poly.entity_id
_entity_poly.type
_entity_poly.pdbx_seq_one_letter_code
_entity_poly.pdbx_strand_id
1 'polypeptide(L)'
;MTLPVFPEMPIKWKSKKTPVFSTYVKVAGSGRRKSMTHQSYPDWEIECSLTGLTDEQIRRVAGFLLSVQGRLSPFLWKDPEDYRETNVLLGYGNGVNRNFQLVRRWGALNPEPVRDVVAGTLHVFCDGQEQDAYDFDDGLIALAMAPASGAAVTATFEYYWRVAMDADDVGWSVEFFDINEIDSFKVVTVR
;
A
#
# COMPACT_ATOMS: atom_id res chain seq x y z
N MET A 1 -9.77 -10.97 -9.45
CA MET A 1 -10.15 -9.66 -10.02
C MET A 1 -9.04 -8.69 -9.70
N THR A 2 -8.49 -8.00 -10.69
CA THR A 2 -7.43 -6.99 -10.52
C THR A 2 -8.02 -5.73 -9.92
N LEU A 3 -7.44 -5.22 -8.84
CA LEU A 3 -7.89 -3.98 -8.20
C LEU A 3 -7.55 -2.76 -9.08
N PRO A 4 -8.38 -1.70 -9.06
CA PRO A 4 -8.09 -0.48 -9.82
C PRO A 4 -6.86 0.23 -9.24
N VAL A 5 -6.03 0.84 -10.09
CA VAL A 5 -4.83 1.58 -9.69
C VAL A 5 -5.12 3.08 -9.68
N PHE A 6 -4.76 3.75 -8.57
CA PHE A 6 -4.89 5.19 -8.44
C PHE A 6 -4.05 5.91 -9.52
N PRO A 7 -4.60 6.91 -10.22
CA PRO A 7 -3.88 7.60 -11.29
C PRO A 7 -2.66 8.37 -10.74
N GLU A 8 -1.52 8.29 -11.43
CA GLU A 8 -0.34 9.08 -11.06
C GLU A 8 -0.64 10.59 -11.21
N MET A 9 -0.44 11.33 -10.12
CA MET A 9 -0.79 12.75 -9.99
C MET A 9 0.29 13.50 -9.22
N PRO A 10 0.46 14.82 -9.41
CA PRO A 10 1.36 15.60 -8.57
C PRO A 10 0.85 15.61 -7.13
N ILE A 11 1.57 14.92 -6.25
CA ILE A 11 1.27 14.88 -4.82
C ILE A 11 1.95 16.08 -4.16
N LYS A 12 1.27 16.74 -3.22
CA LYS A 12 1.90 17.73 -2.37
C LYS A 12 3.10 17.09 -1.67
N TRP A 13 4.16 17.85 -1.41
CA TRP A 13 5.42 17.40 -0.81
C TRP A 13 5.29 16.81 0.62
N LYS A 14 4.09 16.49 1.11
CA LYS A 14 3.87 15.93 2.43
C LYS A 14 2.87 14.78 2.34
N SER A 15 3.39 13.56 2.48
CA SER A 15 2.64 12.37 2.84
C SER A 15 2.90 12.04 4.30
N LYS A 16 1.90 11.56 5.04
CA LYS A 16 2.05 11.11 6.43
C LYS A 16 1.56 9.67 6.51
N LYS A 17 2.42 8.77 6.98
CA LYS A 17 2.11 7.36 7.25
C LYS A 17 2.07 7.13 8.75
N THR A 18 0.98 6.58 9.25
CA THR A 18 0.80 6.27 10.67
C THR A 18 0.55 4.77 10.84
N PRO A 19 1.46 4.01 11.47
CA PRO A 19 1.20 2.62 11.82
C PRO A 19 0.30 2.55 13.07
N VAL A 20 -0.85 1.88 12.94
CA VAL A 20 -1.84 1.75 14.01
C VAL A 20 -1.91 0.30 14.47
N PHE A 21 -1.69 0.09 15.77
CA PHE A 21 -1.91 -1.19 16.45
C PHE A 21 -3.07 -1.08 17.44
N SER A 22 -4.12 -1.85 17.22
CA SER A 22 -5.21 -2.08 18.16
C SER A 22 -4.75 -3.05 19.25
N THR A 23 -4.44 -2.50 20.43
CA THR A 23 -3.98 -3.27 21.59
C THR A 23 -4.93 -3.13 22.77
N TYR A 24 -5.32 -4.25 23.35
CA TYR A 24 -6.09 -4.30 24.58
C TYR A 24 -5.16 -4.44 25.77
N VAL A 25 -5.17 -3.47 26.68
CA VAL A 25 -4.26 -3.41 27.82
C VAL A 25 -5.04 -3.44 29.13
N LYS A 26 -4.71 -4.38 30.02
CA LYS A 26 -5.21 -4.43 31.40
C LYS A 26 -4.06 -4.24 32.39
N VAL A 27 -4.29 -3.41 33.40
CA VAL A 27 -3.35 -3.18 34.51
C VAL A 27 -3.98 -3.71 35.80
N ALA A 28 -3.27 -4.58 36.50
CA ALA A 28 -3.70 -5.10 37.80
C ALA A 28 -3.50 -4.05 38.91
N GLY A 29 -4.18 -4.21 40.05
CA GLY A 29 -3.98 -3.34 41.23
C GLY A 29 -2.53 -3.29 41.74
N SER A 30 -1.70 -4.29 41.40
CA SER A 30 -0.26 -4.32 41.69
C SER A 30 0.61 -3.55 40.68
N GLY A 31 0.02 -2.87 39.69
CA GLY A 31 0.74 -2.18 38.60
C GLY A 31 1.25 -3.07 37.47
N ARG A 32 1.02 -4.39 37.50
CA ARG A 32 1.44 -5.32 36.43
C ARG A 32 0.54 -5.18 35.21
N ARG A 33 1.14 -5.05 34.01
CA ARG A 33 0.46 -4.93 32.72
C ARG A 33 0.32 -6.28 32.02
N LYS A 34 -0.86 -6.59 31.50
CA LYS A 34 -1.10 -7.62 30.48
C LYS A 34 -1.67 -6.95 29.23
N SER A 35 -1.21 -7.38 28.06
CA SER A 35 -1.66 -6.85 26.78
C SER A 35 -1.99 -7.96 25.79
N MET A 36 -2.93 -7.69 24.89
CA MET A 36 -3.35 -8.60 23.82
C MET A 36 -3.60 -7.78 22.54
N THR A 37 -3.28 -8.36 21.39
CA THR A 37 -3.66 -7.84 20.06
C THR A 37 -4.00 -9.01 19.15
N HIS A 38 -4.86 -8.77 18.17
CA HIS A 38 -5.18 -9.72 17.10
C HIS A 38 -4.43 -9.41 15.79
N GLN A 39 -3.63 -8.34 15.77
CA GLN A 39 -2.89 -7.91 14.59
C GLN A 39 -1.47 -8.47 14.60
N SER A 40 -1.05 -9.05 13.48
CA SER A 40 0.35 -9.40 13.23
C SER A 40 1.13 -8.23 12.63
N TYR A 41 0.45 -7.39 11.85
CA TYR A 41 0.99 -6.22 11.17
C TYR A 41 0.12 -5.00 11.49
N PRO A 42 0.67 -3.78 11.47
CA PRO A 42 -0.12 -2.57 11.73
C PRO A 42 -1.09 -2.30 10.58
N ASP A 43 -2.20 -1.63 10.90
CA ASP A 43 -2.99 -0.94 9.89
C ASP A 43 -2.28 0.38 9.57
N TRP A 44 -2.07 0.64 8.28
CA TRP A 44 -1.36 1.84 7.84
C TRP A 44 -2.36 2.90 7.40
N GLU A 45 -2.40 4.01 8.10
CA GLU A 45 -3.12 5.21 7.67
C GLU A 45 -2.18 6.07 6.83
N ILE A 46 -2.55 6.32 5.57
CA ILE A 46 -1.77 7.13 4.64
C ILE A 46 -2.57 8.40 4.33
N GLU A 47 -2.06 9.53 4.80
CA GLU A 47 -2.64 10.85 4.57
C GLU A 47 -1.82 11.58 3.50
N CYS A 48 -2.44 11.80 2.34
CA CYS A 48 -1.86 12.51 1.21
C CYS A 48 -2.76 13.68 0.83
N SER A 49 -2.14 14.80 0.45
CA SER A 49 -2.85 15.93 -0.14
C SER A 49 -2.37 16.14 -1.57
N LEU A 50 -3.30 16.38 -2.48
CA LEU A 50 -3.00 16.72 -3.87
C LEU A 50 -3.18 18.23 -4.04
N THR A 51 -2.21 18.90 -4.67
CA THR A 51 -2.25 20.36 -4.86
C THR A 51 -1.76 20.70 -6.27
N GLY A 52 -2.27 21.79 -6.84
CA GLY A 52 -1.86 22.23 -8.18
C GLY A 52 -2.36 21.32 -9.30
N LEU A 53 -3.50 20.65 -9.09
CA LEU A 53 -4.13 19.82 -10.10
C LEU A 53 -4.83 20.69 -11.16
N THR A 54 -4.72 20.30 -12.42
CA THR A 54 -5.53 20.89 -13.50
C THR A 54 -6.97 20.36 -13.44
N ASP A 55 -7.91 21.03 -14.13
CA ASP A 55 -9.31 20.60 -14.22
C ASP A 55 -9.46 19.15 -14.72
N GLU A 56 -8.63 18.75 -15.69
CA GLU A 56 -8.63 17.39 -16.23
C GLU A 56 -8.14 16.37 -15.18
N GLN A 57 -7.12 16.73 -14.40
CA GLN A 57 -6.58 15.90 -13.34
C GLN A 57 -7.59 15.72 -12.20
N ILE A 58 -8.25 16.80 -11.77
CA ILE A 58 -9.32 16.74 -10.76
C ILE A 58 -10.46 15.84 -11.23
N ARG A 59 -10.92 15.98 -12.49
CA ARG A 59 -11.98 15.11 -13.04
C ARG A 59 -11.55 13.64 -13.05
N ARG A 60 -10.29 13.34 -13.34
CA ARG A 60 -9.77 11.97 -13.32
C ARG A 60 -9.72 11.38 -11.92
N VAL A 61 -9.26 12.16 -10.93
CA VAL A 61 -9.25 11.74 -9.52
C VAL A 61 -10.68 11.56 -9.00
N ALA A 62 -11.57 12.52 -9.25
CA ALA A 62 -12.97 12.44 -8.86
C ALA A 62 -13.67 11.22 -9.49
N GLY A 63 -13.47 10.98 -10.79
CA GLY A 63 -14.01 9.80 -11.47
C GLY A 63 -13.51 8.49 -10.88
N PHE A 64 -12.23 8.43 -10.49
CA PHE A 64 -11.66 7.28 -9.80
C PHE A 64 -12.32 7.08 -8.42
N LEU A 65 -12.39 8.12 -7.59
CA LEU A 65 -12.99 8.05 -6.26
C LEU A 65 -14.46 7.62 -6.31
N LEU A 66 -15.22 8.14 -7.29
CA LEU A 66 -16.61 7.74 -7.52
C LEU A 66 -16.74 6.26 -7.94
N SER A 67 -15.77 5.73 -8.70
CA SER A 67 -15.76 4.32 -9.10
C SER A 67 -15.53 3.35 -7.93
N VAL A 68 -14.84 3.81 -6.88
CA VAL A 68 -14.49 3.03 -5.69
C VAL A 68 -15.61 3.04 -4.64
N GLN A 69 -16.53 4.03 -4.72
CA GLN A 69 -17.69 4.19 -3.86
C GLN A 69 -17.34 4.30 -2.35
N GLY A 70 -16.40 5.18 -2.01
CA GLY A 70 -16.00 5.42 -0.62
C GLY A 70 -15.27 4.22 -0.02
N ARG A 71 -15.73 3.71 1.12
CA ARG A 71 -15.12 2.58 1.84
C ARG A 71 -15.37 1.21 1.18
N LEU A 72 -16.22 1.15 0.15
CA LEU A 72 -16.70 -0.13 -0.39
C LEU A 72 -15.60 -0.95 -1.06
N SER A 73 -14.83 -0.33 -1.95
CA SER A 73 -13.85 -1.04 -2.77
C SER A 73 -12.42 -0.69 -2.37
N PRO A 74 -11.51 -1.67 -2.25
CA PRO A 74 -10.09 -1.38 -2.16
C PRO A 74 -9.51 -1.04 -3.53
N PHE A 75 -8.40 -0.32 -3.52
CA PHE A 75 -7.65 0.05 -4.71
C PHE A 75 -6.14 0.03 -4.44
N LEU A 76 -5.36 0.10 -5.52
CA LEU A 76 -3.90 0.08 -5.48
C LEU A 76 -3.37 1.51 -5.52
N TRP A 77 -2.61 1.87 -4.49
CA TRP A 77 -1.95 3.16 -4.35
C TRP A 77 -0.43 2.99 -4.56
N LYS A 78 0.15 3.75 -5.48
CA LYS A 78 1.61 3.81 -5.63
C LYS A 78 2.14 4.98 -4.81
N ASP A 79 2.79 4.66 -3.70
CA ASP A 79 3.34 5.69 -2.82
C ASP A 79 4.64 6.27 -3.39
N PRO A 80 4.82 7.60 -3.54
CA PRO A 80 6.03 8.13 -4.17
C PRO A 80 7.34 7.88 -3.40
N GLU A 81 7.27 7.72 -2.08
CA GLU A 81 8.44 7.55 -1.22
C GLU A 81 8.74 6.06 -0.98
N ASP A 82 7.70 5.23 -0.92
CA ASP A 82 7.79 3.84 -0.49
C ASP A 82 7.01 2.90 -1.41
N TYR A 83 7.55 2.71 -2.61
CA TYR A 83 6.99 1.84 -3.64
C TYR A 83 7.97 0.78 -4.14
N ARG A 84 9.19 0.71 -3.61
CA ARG A 84 10.23 -0.17 -4.16
C ARG A 84 11.09 -0.80 -3.07
N GLU A 85 11.44 -2.05 -3.31
CA GLU A 85 12.44 -2.79 -2.56
C GLU A 85 13.55 -3.22 -3.50
N THR A 86 14.79 -3.06 -3.06
CA THR A 86 15.98 -3.39 -3.86
C THR A 86 16.80 -4.45 -3.15
N ASN A 87 16.94 -5.61 -3.77
CA ASN A 87 17.72 -6.74 -3.26
C ASN A 87 17.33 -7.15 -1.82
N VAL A 88 16.03 -7.16 -1.53
CA VAL A 88 15.51 -7.52 -0.21
C VAL A 88 15.65 -9.02 0.02
N LEU A 89 16.19 -9.41 1.18
CA LEU A 89 16.30 -10.81 1.57
C LEU A 89 14.92 -11.38 1.90
N LEU A 90 14.53 -12.44 1.20
CA LEU A 90 13.29 -13.19 1.45
C LEU A 90 13.55 -14.38 2.39
N GLY A 91 14.71 -15.01 2.28
CA GLY A 91 15.10 -16.14 3.12
C GLY A 91 16.33 -16.86 2.61
N TYR A 92 16.60 -18.02 3.20
CA TYR A 92 17.68 -18.91 2.79
C TYR A 92 17.12 -20.23 2.28
N GLY A 93 17.75 -20.76 1.23
CA GLY A 93 17.51 -22.10 0.75
C GLY A 93 17.87 -23.16 1.79
N ASN A 94 17.13 -24.26 1.77
CA ASN A 94 17.42 -25.47 2.54
C ASN A 94 17.50 -26.71 1.64
N GLY A 95 17.55 -26.53 0.31
CA GLY A 95 17.54 -27.61 -0.68
C GLY A 95 16.17 -28.25 -0.94
N VAL A 96 15.09 -27.83 -0.26
CA VAL A 96 13.74 -28.41 -0.39
C VAL A 96 12.66 -27.35 -0.60
N ASN A 97 12.68 -26.27 0.17
CA ASN A 97 11.69 -25.20 0.08
C ASN A 97 11.90 -24.40 -1.21
N ARG A 98 10.81 -24.16 -1.93
CA ARG A 98 10.76 -23.37 -3.18
C ARG A 98 9.96 -22.09 -3.03
N ASN A 99 9.27 -21.94 -1.92
CA ASN A 99 8.28 -20.89 -1.73
C ASN A 99 8.86 -19.79 -0.83
N PHE A 100 8.85 -18.56 -1.33
CA PHE A 100 9.39 -17.38 -0.65
C PHE A 100 8.40 -16.23 -0.74
N GLN A 101 8.00 -15.69 0.41
CA GLN A 101 7.08 -14.56 0.49
C GLN A 101 7.82 -13.27 0.18
N LEU A 102 7.31 -12.45 -0.74
CA LEU A 102 7.78 -11.09 -0.93
C LEU A 102 7.48 -10.27 0.32
N VAL A 103 8.48 -9.49 0.74
CA VAL A 103 8.37 -8.65 1.92
C VAL A 103 8.92 -7.26 1.65
N ARG A 104 8.33 -6.28 2.31
CA ARG A 104 8.83 -4.92 2.47
C ARG A 104 9.41 -4.77 3.88
N ARG A 105 10.46 -3.98 4.07
CA ARG A 105 11.23 -3.97 5.32
C ARG A 105 11.43 -2.59 5.95
N TRP A 106 11.05 -2.49 7.22
CA TRP A 106 11.27 -1.31 8.06
C TRP A 106 12.55 -1.56 8.86
N GLY A 107 13.69 -1.44 8.17
CA GLY A 107 14.97 -1.91 8.68
C GLY A 107 15.03 -3.43 8.84
N ALA A 108 15.79 -3.92 9.82
CA ALA A 108 16.07 -5.37 9.94
C ALA A 108 14.96 -6.20 10.60
N LEU A 109 14.01 -5.56 11.30
CA LEU A 109 13.20 -6.24 12.32
C LEU A 109 11.77 -6.55 11.89
N ASN A 110 11.24 -5.87 10.87
CA ASN A 110 9.82 -5.89 10.56
C ASN A 110 9.59 -6.18 9.07
N PRO A 111 9.68 -7.45 8.63
CA PRO A 111 9.26 -7.83 7.29
C PRO A 111 7.74 -7.90 7.22
N GLU A 112 7.13 -7.06 6.39
CA GLU A 112 5.70 -7.10 6.09
C GLU A 112 5.48 -7.73 4.71
N PRO A 113 4.50 -8.64 4.52
CA PRO A 113 4.29 -9.29 3.25
C PRO A 113 3.74 -8.31 2.20
N VAL A 114 4.31 -8.37 1.00
CA VAL A 114 3.84 -7.62 -0.18
C VAL A 114 3.12 -8.58 -1.12
N ARG A 115 1.95 -8.17 -1.61
CA ARG A 115 1.11 -8.98 -2.51
C ARG A 115 0.91 -8.33 -3.86
N ASP A 116 0.75 -7.01 -3.89
CA ASP A 116 0.42 -6.26 -5.10
C ASP A 116 1.71 -5.67 -5.70
N VAL A 117 2.31 -6.40 -6.66
CA VAL A 117 3.57 -6.02 -7.33
C VAL A 117 3.27 -5.34 -8.67
N VAL A 118 4.08 -4.33 -9.04
CA VAL A 118 3.99 -3.69 -10.34
C VAL A 118 4.47 -4.67 -11.42
N ALA A 119 3.62 -4.94 -12.41
CA ALA A 119 3.93 -5.89 -13.47
C ALA A 119 5.23 -5.53 -14.19
N GLY A 120 6.09 -6.53 -14.42
CA GLY A 120 7.36 -6.38 -15.12
C GLY A 120 8.50 -5.79 -14.28
N THR A 121 8.31 -5.57 -12.97
CA THR A 121 9.35 -5.03 -12.08
C THR A 121 9.98 -6.06 -11.15
N LEU A 122 9.42 -7.27 -11.07
CA LEU A 122 9.89 -8.33 -10.18
C LEU A 122 11.11 -9.03 -10.77
N HIS A 123 12.22 -8.99 -10.03
CA HIS A 123 13.45 -9.71 -10.31
C HIS A 123 13.83 -10.51 -9.07
N VAL A 124 14.06 -11.82 -9.22
CA VAL A 124 14.39 -12.74 -8.12
C VAL A 124 15.80 -13.25 -8.31
N PHE A 125 16.58 -13.30 -7.24
CA PHE A 125 17.97 -13.74 -7.26
C PHE A 125 18.20 -14.85 -6.23
N CYS A 126 19.03 -15.82 -6.58
CA CYS A 126 19.56 -16.85 -5.68
C CYS A 126 21.08 -16.74 -5.66
N ASP A 127 21.67 -16.43 -4.50
CA ASP A 127 23.11 -16.14 -4.34
C ASP A 127 23.64 -15.11 -5.36
N GLY A 128 22.81 -14.09 -5.65
CA GLY A 128 23.12 -13.03 -6.60
C GLY A 128 22.95 -13.39 -8.07
N GLN A 129 22.54 -14.63 -8.40
CA GLN A 129 22.20 -15.04 -9.76
C GLN A 129 20.71 -14.85 -10.01
N GLU A 130 20.36 -14.07 -11.03
CA GLU A 130 18.98 -13.85 -11.43
C GLU A 130 18.30 -15.16 -11.86
N GLN A 131 17.04 -15.31 -11.47
CA GLN A 131 16.20 -16.46 -11.77
C GLN A 131 15.06 -16.01 -12.68
N ASP A 132 14.89 -16.65 -13.82
CA ASP A 132 13.78 -16.37 -14.76
C ASP A 132 12.62 -17.36 -14.61
N ALA A 133 12.86 -18.51 -13.97
CA ALA A 133 11.91 -19.62 -13.87
C ALA A 133 11.27 -19.66 -12.47
N TYR A 134 10.20 -18.89 -12.30
CA TYR A 134 9.40 -18.88 -11.08
C TYR A 134 7.95 -18.49 -11.37
N ASP A 135 7.03 -18.99 -10.55
CA ASP A 135 5.64 -18.55 -10.53
C ASP A 135 5.45 -17.49 -9.44
N PHE A 136 4.48 -16.60 -9.64
CA PHE A 136 4.11 -15.57 -8.68
C PHE A 136 2.60 -15.61 -8.43
N ASP A 137 2.20 -15.77 -7.17
CA ASP A 137 0.80 -15.78 -6.75
C ASP A 137 0.61 -15.11 -5.38
N ASP A 138 -0.25 -14.10 -5.29
CA ASP A 138 -0.58 -13.32 -4.08
C ASP A 138 0.62 -12.94 -3.18
N GLY A 139 1.75 -12.55 -3.79
CA GLY A 139 2.97 -12.19 -3.05
C GLY A 139 3.94 -13.34 -2.77
N LEU A 140 3.57 -14.58 -3.11
CA LEU A 140 4.41 -15.75 -2.97
C LEU A 140 5.14 -16.06 -4.28
N ILE A 141 6.47 -16.14 -4.22
CA ILE A 141 7.29 -16.66 -5.30
C ILE A 141 7.44 -18.16 -5.11
N ALA A 142 7.16 -18.93 -6.15
CA ALA A 142 7.47 -20.35 -6.23
C ALA A 142 8.57 -20.57 -7.28
N LEU A 143 9.80 -20.80 -6.81
CA LEU A 143 10.93 -21.09 -7.69
C LEU A 143 10.75 -22.47 -8.35
N ALA A 144 11.16 -22.62 -9.61
CA ALA A 144 11.11 -23.91 -10.29
C ALA A 144 11.95 -24.97 -9.56
N MET A 145 13.15 -24.58 -9.09
CA MET A 145 14.08 -25.43 -8.35
C MET A 145 14.30 -24.90 -6.93
N ALA A 146 14.47 -25.81 -5.97
CA ALA A 146 14.78 -25.43 -4.59
C ALA A 146 16.21 -24.84 -4.52
N PRO A 147 16.41 -23.66 -3.92
CA PRO A 147 17.74 -23.11 -3.73
C PRO A 147 18.58 -24.00 -2.83
N ALA A 148 19.89 -24.03 -3.09
CA ALA A 148 20.84 -24.81 -2.30
C ALA A 148 20.81 -24.41 -0.82
N SER A 149 21.21 -25.33 0.05
CA SER A 149 21.26 -25.04 1.48
C SER A 149 22.20 -23.86 1.76
N GLY A 150 21.67 -22.81 2.39
CA GLY A 150 22.40 -21.57 2.69
C GLY A 150 22.39 -20.52 1.58
N ALA A 151 21.81 -20.81 0.42
CA ALA A 151 21.70 -19.85 -0.67
C ALA A 151 20.75 -18.71 -0.29
N ALA A 152 21.19 -17.46 -0.41
CA ALA A 152 20.36 -16.29 -0.13
C ALA A 152 19.39 -16.05 -1.28
N VAL A 153 18.09 -16.04 -0.96
CA VAL A 153 17.04 -15.67 -1.92
C VAL A 153 16.68 -14.21 -1.70
N THR A 154 16.93 -13.37 -2.70
CA THR A 154 16.61 -11.95 -2.66
C THR A 154 15.70 -11.56 -3.83
N ALA A 155 15.02 -10.42 -3.71
CA ALA A 155 14.22 -9.87 -4.79
C ALA A 155 14.35 -8.35 -4.90
N THR A 156 14.13 -7.83 -6.10
CA THR A 156 13.97 -6.40 -6.38
C THR A 156 12.62 -6.23 -7.08
N PHE A 157 11.78 -5.31 -6.61
CA PHE A 157 10.45 -5.10 -7.18
C PHE A 157 9.88 -3.74 -6.80
N GLU A 158 8.96 -3.24 -7.61
CA GLU A 158 8.06 -2.16 -7.23
C GLU A 158 6.71 -2.72 -6.78
N TYR A 159 6.04 -2.07 -5.86
CA TYR A 159 4.80 -2.54 -5.28
C TYR A 159 3.77 -1.42 -5.06
N TYR A 160 2.52 -1.85 -4.98
CA TYR A 160 1.38 -1.02 -4.61
C TYR A 160 0.98 -1.28 -3.17
N TRP A 161 0.44 -0.24 -2.55
CA TRP A 161 -0.29 -0.32 -1.29
C TRP A 161 -1.75 -0.62 -1.60
N ARG A 162 -2.26 -1.73 -1.08
CA ARG A 162 -3.70 -2.01 -1.11
C ARG A 162 -4.37 -1.18 -0.02
N VAL A 163 -5.14 -0.18 -0.44
CA VAL A 163 -5.80 0.78 0.46
C VAL A 163 -7.28 0.85 0.15
N ALA A 164 -8.06 1.37 1.09
CA ALA A 164 -9.43 1.77 0.90
C ALA A 164 -9.60 3.17 1.49
N MET A 165 -10.66 3.86 1.10
CA MET A 165 -10.99 5.13 1.76
C MET A 165 -11.33 4.87 3.23
N ASP A 166 -10.94 5.78 4.11
CA ASP A 166 -11.40 5.78 5.50
C ASP A 166 -12.71 6.56 5.68
N ALA A 167 -13.26 7.19 4.64
CA ALA A 167 -14.53 7.91 4.68
C ALA A 167 -15.40 7.59 3.46
N ASP A 168 -16.72 7.70 3.64
CA ASP A 168 -17.70 7.50 2.55
C ASP A 168 -17.89 8.78 1.71
N ASP A 169 -17.47 9.93 2.23
CA ASP A 169 -17.45 11.21 1.55
C ASP A 169 -16.01 11.69 1.29
N VAL A 170 -15.80 12.28 0.13
CA VAL A 170 -14.57 12.99 -0.22
C VAL A 170 -14.94 14.29 -0.90
N GLY A 171 -14.69 15.40 -0.22
CA GLY A 171 -14.78 16.73 -0.82
C GLY A 171 -13.48 17.06 -1.56
N TRP A 172 -13.59 17.74 -2.70
CA TRP A 172 -12.48 18.46 -3.31
C TRP A 172 -12.91 19.90 -3.57
N SER A 173 -11.98 20.83 -3.38
CA SER A 173 -12.19 22.24 -3.66
C SER A 173 -11.48 22.59 -4.96
N VAL A 174 -12.18 23.30 -5.84
CA VAL A 174 -11.57 23.91 -7.02
C VAL A 174 -11.38 25.38 -6.70
N GLU A 175 -10.13 25.79 -6.50
CA GLU A 175 -9.76 27.19 -6.41
C GLU A 175 -9.68 27.75 -7.83
N PHE A 176 -10.78 28.34 -8.30
CA PHE A 176 -10.79 29.06 -9.57
C PHE A 176 -9.90 30.29 -9.44
N PHE A 177 -8.88 30.41 -10.29
CA PHE A 177 -8.18 31.68 -10.45
C PHE A 177 -9.20 32.74 -10.91
N ASP A 178 -9.39 33.79 -10.09
CA ASP A 178 -10.41 34.87 -10.09
C ASP A 178 -11.76 34.62 -9.33
N ILE A 179 -11.60 34.40 -8.01
CA ILE A 179 -12.43 34.77 -6.83
C ILE A 179 -13.91 35.14 -7.10
N ASN A 180 -14.84 34.31 -6.60
CA ASN A 180 -16.13 34.73 -6.02
C ASN A 180 -16.65 33.70 -5.00
N GLU A 181 -17.27 34.19 -3.92
CA GLU A 181 -17.76 33.44 -2.75
C GLU A 181 -19.30 33.56 -2.62
N ILE A 182 -20.00 32.44 -2.37
CA ILE A 182 -21.37 32.41 -1.83
C ILE A 182 -21.44 31.30 -0.79
N ASP A 183 -21.62 31.68 0.49
CA ASP A 183 -21.47 30.79 1.65
C ASP A 183 -22.60 29.75 1.80
N SER A 184 -23.85 30.12 1.51
CA SER A 184 -24.93 29.16 1.25
C SER A 184 -26.12 29.81 0.54
N PHE A 185 -26.83 29.05 -0.30
CA PHE A 185 -28.21 29.36 -0.66
C PHE A 185 -29.03 28.08 -0.79
N LYS A 186 -30.30 28.13 -0.36
CA LYS A 186 -31.25 27.00 -0.39
C LYS A 186 -32.33 27.26 -1.42
N VAL A 187 -32.65 26.25 -2.21
CA VAL A 187 -33.78 26.22 -3.14
C VAL A 187 -34.48 24.87 -3.10
N VAL A 188 -35.79 24.91 -3.28
CA VAL A 188 -36.70 23.77 -3.34
C VAL A 188 -37.50 23.89 -4.63
N THR A 189 -37.77 22.78 -5.30
CA THR A 189 -38.57 22.74 -6.52
C THR A 189 -40.02 23.16 -6.28
N VAL A 190 -40.59 23.91 -7.23
CA VAL A 190 -42.02 24.21 -7.31
C VAL A 190 -42.55 23.49 -8.56
N ARG A 191 -43.77 22.95 -8.50
CA ARG A 191 -44.35 22.02 -9.48
C ARG A 191 -44.20 22.43 -10.94
#